data_AF-A0A3T2BJ50-F1
#
_entry.id   AF-A0A3T2BJ50-F1
#
_cell.length_a   1.000
_cell.length_b   1.000
_cell.length_c   1.000
_cell.angle_alpha   90.00
_cell.angle_beta   90.00
_cell.angle_gamma   90.00
#
_symmetry.space_group_name_H-M   'P 1'
#
loop_
_entity.id
_entity.type
_entity.pdbx_description
1 polymer ?
#
loop_
_entity_poly.entity_id
_entity_poly.type
_entity_poly.pdbx_seq_one_letter_code
_entity_poly.pdbx_strand_id
1 'polypeptide(L)' 'MYNLIDDILEHSIVLVDALKRNWSIEVLFLKNNHHVRYKYVVPVFLDHERNIVQLQRFDERIIDINIEDIVFCEVMT' A
#
# COMPACT_ATOMS: atom_id res chain seq x y z
N MET A 1 -17.56 11.22 -9.49
CA MET A 1 -17.41 9.87 -10.08
C MET A 1 -15.93 9.57 -9.95
N TYR A 2 -15.56 8.74 -8.98
CA TYR A 2 -14.14 8.38 -8.78
C TYR A 2 -13.77 7.38 -9.86
N ASN A 3 -12.70 7.65 -10.61
CA ASN A 3 -12.18 6.75 -11.62
C ASN A 3 -11.28 5.75 -10.91
N LEU A 4 -11.73 4.50 -10.81
CA LEU A 4 -10.97 3.40 -10.20
C LEU A 4 -9.53 3.26 -10.77
N ILE A 5 -9.35 3.61 -12.05
CA ILE A 5 -8.05 3.58 -12.73
C ILE A 5 -7.11 4.68 -12.19
N ASP A 6 -7.66 5.87 -11.93
CA ASP A 6 -6.89 7.01 -11.42
C ASP A 6 -6.43 6.71 -9.98
N ASP A 7 -7.30 6.09 -9.16
CA ASP A 7 -6.99 5.71 -7.77
C ASP A 7 -5.87 4.66 -7.68
N ILE A 8 -5.89 3.62 -8.54
CA ILE A 8 -4.82 2.59 -8.55
C ILE A 8 -3.47 3.20 -8.95
N LEU A 9 -3.48 4.10 -9.95
CA LEU A 9 -2.27 4.79 -10.38
C LEU A 9 -1.72 5.69 -9.27
N GLU A 10 -2.59 6.44 -8.60
CA GLU A 10 -2.23 7.29 -7.47
C GLU A 10 -1.61 6.49 -6.32
N HIS A 11 -2.26 5.41 -5.88
CA HIS A 11 -1.73 4.53 -4.84
C HIS A 11 -0.38 3.93 -5.23
N SER A 12 -0.21 3.52 -6.48
CA SER A 12 1.04 2.96 -6.99
C SER A 12 2.18 3.99 -6.94
N ILE A 13 1.92 5.26 -7.27
CA ILE A 13 2.91 6.34 -7.18
C ILE A 13 3.35 6.55 -5.72
N VAL A 14 2.40 6.60 -4.78
CA VAL A 14 2.69 6.74 -3.35
C VAL A 14 3.56 5.58 -2.85
N LEU A 15 3.20 4.33 -3.20
CA LEU A 15 3.97 3.14 -2.81
C LEU A 15 5.39 3.17 -3.37
N VAL A 16 5.58 3.57 -4.62
CA VAL A 16 6.91 3.64 -5.26
C VAL A 16 7.77 4.74 -4.62
N ASP A 17 7.21 5.92 -4.34
CA ASP A 17 7.97 7.00 -3.70
C ASP A 17 8.35 6.63 -2.26
N ALA A 18 7.40 6.06 -1.50
CA ALA A 18 7.65 5.60 -0.15
C ALA A 18 8.70 4.48 -0.10
N LEU A 19 8.67 3.53 -1.05
CA LEU A 19 9.67 2.45 -1.16
C LEU A 19 11.06 3.03 -1.41
N LYS A 20 11.19 3.99 -2.35
CA LYS A 20 12.48 4.62 -2.68
C LYS A 20 13.06 5.44 -1.54
N ARG A 21 12.21 6.06 -0.73
CA ARG A 21 12.62 6.98 0.35
C ARG A 21 12.60 6.36 1.74
N ASN A 22 12.21 5.09 1.84
CA ASN A 22 12.01 4.39 3.10
C ASN A 22 11.03 5.14 4.03
N TRP A 23 9.94 5.65 3.44
CA TRP A 23 8.92 6.39 4.17
C TRP A 23 7.83 5.47 4.71
N SER A 24 7.34 5.84 5.90
CA SER A 24 6.17 5.22 6.49
C SER A 24 4.91 5.70 5.80
N ILE A 25 3.97 4.79 5.59
CA ILE A 25 2.66 5.07 4.99
C ILE A 25 1.52 4.63 5.92
N GLU A 26 0.35 5.18 5.67
CA GLU A 26 -0.93 4.62 6.08
C GLU A 26 -1.61 4.00 4.85
N VAL A 27 -2.10 2.78 5.01
CA VAL A 27 -2.78 2.04 3.96
C VAL A 27 -4.08 1.45 4.49
N LEU A 28 -5.15 1.59 3.70
CA LEU A 28 -6.45 0.95 3.89
C LEU A 28 -6.70 0.05 2.68
N PHE A 29 -7.04 -1.21 2.93
CA PHE A 29 -7.30 -2.16 1.85
C PHE A 29 -8.40 -3.15 2.25
N LEU A 30 -9.00 -3.78 1.24
CA LEU A 30 -9.98 -4.83 1.42
C LEU A 30 -9.30 -6.19 1.60
N LYS A 31 -9.69 -6.93 2.63
CA LYS A 31 -9.26 -8.31 2.85
C LYS A 31 -10.46 -9.14 3.27
N ASN A 32 -10.84 -10.11 2.45
CA ASN A 32 -12.02 -10.95 2.69
C ASN A 32 -13.29 -10.12 2.98
N ASN A 33 -13.54 -9.07 2.18
CA ASN A 33 -14.63 -8.10 2.36
C ASN A 33 -14.60 -7.26 3.65
N HIS A 34 -13.50 -7.29 4.40
CA HIS A 34 -13.28 -6.41 5.55
C HIS A 34 -12.24 -5.34 5.23
N HIS A 35 -12.52 -4.11 5.64
CA HIS A 35 -11.55 -3.03 5.59
C HIS A 35 -10.49 -3.24 6.67
N VAL A 36 -9.23 -3.31 6.25
CA VAL A 36 -8.07 -3.43 7.14
C VAL A 36 -7.21 -2.19 6.95
N ARG A 37 -6.82 -1.56 8.07
CA ARG A 37 -6.00 -0.36 8.09
C ARG A 37 -4.68 -0.63 8.80
N TYR A 38 -3.59 -0.27 8.17
CA TYR A 38 -2.28 -0.22 8.81
C TYR A 38 -1.73 1.21 8.78
N LYS A 39 -1.11 1.61 9.87
CA LYS A 39 -0.41 2.89 10.03
C LYS A 39 1.05 2.63 10.33
N TYR A 40 1.93 3.53 9.90
CA TYR A 40 3.37 3.45 10.14
C TYR A 40 3.99 2.14 9.63
N VAL A 41 3.61 1.73 8.42
CA VAL A 41 4.21 0.59 7.73
C VAL A 41 5.10 1.10 6.60
N VAL A 42 6.13 0.35 6.24
CA VAL A 42 7.08 0.75 5.19
C VAL A 42 7.00 -0.25 4.03
N PRO A 43 6.76 0.18 2.79
CA PRO A 43 6.87 -0.73 1.64
C PRO A 43 8.32 -1.16 1.47
N VAL A 44 8.54 -2.48 1.33
CA VAL A 44 9.88 -3.07 1.21
C VAL A 44 10.11 -3.81 -0.12
N PHE A 45 9.02 -4.21 -0.79
CA PHE A 45 9.08 -4.84 -2.10
C PHE A 45 7.78 -4.56 -2.85
N LEU A 46 7.88 -4.42 -4.18
CA LEU A 46 6.73 -4.20 -5.06
C LEU A 46 6.90 -5.05 -6.32
N ASP A 47 5.90 -5.89 -6.59
CA ASP A 47 5.82 -6.77 -7.74
C ASP A 47 4.67 -6.31 -8.64
N HIS A 48 5.01 -5.61 -9.72
CA HIS A 48 4.04 -5.11 -10.69
C HIS A 48 3.39 -6.22 -11.51
N GLU A 49 4.07 -7.35 -11.73
CA GLU A 49 3.53 -8.46 -12.53
C GLU A 49 2.44 -9.20 -11.75
N ARG A 50 2.63 -9.33 -10.43
CA ARG A 50 1.67 -9.97 -9.53
C ARG A 50 0.70 -9.00 -8.87
N ASN A 51 0.90 -7.71 -9.08
CA ASN A 51 0.15 -6.62 -8.46
C ASN A 51 0.17 -6.65 -6.93
N ILE A 52 1.32 -6.99 -6.34
CA ILE A 52 1.50 -7.14 -4.90
C ILE A 52 2.50 -6.11 -4.39
N VAL A 53 2.23 -5.57 -3.20
CA VAL A 53 3.22 -4.83 -2.40
C VAL A 53 3.43 -5.53 -1.06
N GLN A 54 4.69 -5.61 -0.63
CA GLN A 54 5.07 -6.09 0.68
C GLN A 54 5.31 -4.91 1.61
N LEU A 55 4.67 -4.92 2.77
CA LEU A 55 4.83 -3.89 3.78
C LEU A 55 5.45 -4.49 5.04
N GLN A 56 6.43 -3.79 5.60
CA GLN A 56 7.03 -4.11 6.88
C GLN A 56 6.35 -3.30 7.99
N ARG A 57 5.95 -4.00 9.05
CA ARG A 57 5.44 -3.40 10.29
C ARG A 57 6.58 -3.13 11.27
N PHE A 58 6.29 -2.34 12.31
CA PHE A 58 7.23 -2.09 13.40
C PHE A 58 7.72 -3.37 14.10
N ASP A 59 6.87 -4.41 14.21
CA ASP A 59 7.24 -5.71 14.77
C ASP A 59 8.00 -6.62 13.78
N GLU A 60 8.62 -6.01 12.76
CA GLU A 60 9.39 -6.63 11.67
C GLU A 60 8.61 -7.64 10.80
N ARG A 61 7.31 -7.82 11.04
CA ARG A 61 6.46 -8.69 10.24
C ARG A 61 6.24 -8.10 8.86
N ILE A 62 6.45 -8.93 7.84
CA ILE A 62 6.13 -8.62 6.45
C ILE A 62 4.71 -9.10 6.14
N ILE A 63 3.96 -8.26 5.46
CA ILE A 63 2.61 -8.55 4.98
C ILE A 63 2.54 -8.26 3.49
N ASP A 64 1.89 -9.16 2.76
CA ASP A 64 1.62 -9.00 1.34
C ASP A 64 0.20 -8.50 1.17
N ILE A 65 0.01 -7.46 0.36
CA ILE A 65 -1.31 -6.96 -0.03
C ILE A 65 -1.38 -6.79 -1.54
N ASN A 66 -2.56 -7.01 -2.12
CA ASN A 66 -2.82 -6.69 -3.52
C ASN A 66 -3.03 -5.17 -3.65
N ILE A 67 -2.41 -4.56 -4.65
CA ILE A 67 -2.52 -3.12 -4.92
C ILE A 67 -3.94 -2.75 -5.34
N GLU A 68 -4.65 -3.64 -6.06
CA GLU A 68 -6.07 -3.44 -6.44
C GLU A 68 -7.02 -3.41 -5.24
N ASP A 69 -6.64 -4.05 -4.14
CA ASP A 69 -7.46 -4.05 -2.92
C ASP A 69 -7.29 -2.75 -2.10
N ILE A 70 -6.34 -1.89 -2.47
CA ILE A 70 -6.06 -0.64 -1.77
C ILE A 70 -7.17 0.38 -2.07
N VAL A 71 -7.77 0.87 -0.98
CA VAL A 71 -8.83 1.89 -0.98
C VAL A 71 -8.26 3.27 -0.64
N PHE A 72 -7.14 3.31 0.10
CA PHE A 72 -6.46 4.55 0.47
C PHE A 72 -4.98 4.27 0.79
N CYS A 73 -4.09 5.15 0.34
CA CYS A 73 -2.65 5.07 0.59
C CYS A 73 -2.03 6.48 0.66
N GLU A 74 -1.42 6.84 1.78
CA GLU A 74 -0.75 8.14 1.95
C GLU A 74 0.55 8.01 2.73
N VAL A 75 1.51 8.91 2.45
CA VAL A 75 2.74 9.04 3.24
C VAL A 75 2.42 9.67 4.59
N MET A 76 2.95 9.08 5.67
CA MET A 76 2.83 9.63 7.02
C MET A 76 3.82 10.78 7.20
N THR A 77 3.32 11.94 7.65
CA THR A 77 4.11 13.13 8.00
C THR A 77 4.37 13.26 9.50
#